data_AF-A0A1Q7V9S3-F1
#
_entry.id   AF-A0A1Q7V9S3-F1
#
_cell.length_a   1.000
_cell.length_b   1.000
_cell.length_c   1.000
_cell.angle_alpha   90.00
_cell.angle_beta   90.00
_cell.angle_gamma   90.00
#
_symmetry.space_group_name_H-M   'P 1'
#
loop_
_entity.id
_entity.type
_entity.pdbx_description
1 polymer ?
#
loop_
_entity_poly.entity_id
_entity_poly.type
_entity_poly.pdbx_seq_one_letter_code
_entity_poly.pdbx_strand_id
1 'polypeptide(L)' 'MLPADFQTNIDASTGDGHISLGIPVTIEGTFKNSEMHGKMNGGGQPLTIHTGDGSIRLSKS' A
#
# COMPACT_ATOMS: atom_id res chain seq x y z
N MET A 1 0.35 10.22 1.07
CA MET A 1 -0.15 10.50 2.43
C MET A 1 -1.62 10.12 2.47
N LEU A 2 -2.07 9.39 3.49
CA LEU A 2 -3.46 8.98 3.69
C LEU A 2 -3.96 9.40 5.08
N PRO A 3 -5.24 9.79 5.24
CA PRO A 3 -5.83 10.04 6.55
C PRO A 3 -5.76 8.83 7.48
N ALA A 4 -5.72 9.09 8.79
CA ALA A 4 -5.57 8.06 9.83
C ALA A 4 -6.67 6.99 9.81
N ASP A 5 -7.88 7.42 9.49
CA ASP A 5 -9.14 6.69 9.53
C ASP A 5 -9.60 6.24 8.13
N PHE A 6 -8.79 6.48 7.10
CA PHE A 6 -9.12 6.11 5.74
C PHE A 6 -9.29 4.58 5.62
N GLN A 7 -10.39 4.15 5.02
CA GLN A 7 -10.74 2.73 4.89
C GLN A 7 -10.58 2.31 3.43
N THR A 8 -9.63 1.41 3.15
CA THR A 8 -9.31 1.03 1.78
C THR A 8 -8.63 -0.33 1.67
N ASN A 9 -8.88 -1.01 0.55
CA ASN A 9 -8.07 -2.14 0.11
C ASN A 9 -6.93 -1.60 -0.77
N ILE A 10 -5.69 -1.83 -0.34
CA ILE A 10 -4.49 -1.33 -1.01
C ILE A 10 -3.94 -2.43 -1.91
N ASP A 11 -3.71 -2.07 -3.17
CA ASP A 11 -2.96 -2.84 -4.16
C ASP A 11 -1.83 -1.93 -4.67
N ALA A 12 -0.58 -2.28 -4.37
CA ALA A 12 0.56 -1.47 -4.77
C ALA A 12 1.66 -2.33 -5.42
N SER A 13 2.17 -1.86 -6.56
CA SER A 13 3.23 -2.52 -7.31
C SER A 13 4.27 -1.54 -7.84
N THR A 14 5.53 -1.97 -7.82
CA THR A 14 6.68 -1.27 -8.40
C THR A 14 7.51 -2.25 -9.25
N GLY A 15 8.17 -1.77 -10.29
CA GLY A 15 9.13 -2.58 -11.08
C GLY A 15 10.47 -2.72 -10.35
N ASP A 16 11.24 -1.64 -10.32
CA ASP A 16 12.62 -1.62 -9.82
C ASP A 16 12.76 -0.98 -8.43
N GLY A 17 11.72 -0.26 -7.99
CA GLY A 17 11.65 0.35 -6.67
C GLY A 17 11.31 -0.63 -5.55
N HIS A 18 11.10 -0.06 -4.36
CA HIS A 18 10.64 -0.78 -3.17
C HIS A 18 9.38 -0.16 -2.60
N ILE A 19 8.62 -0.97 -1.86
CA ILE A 19 7.43 -0.51 -1.15
C ILE A 19 7.70 -0.44 0.34
N SER A 20 7.33 0.69 0.96
CA SER A 20 7.49 0.93 2.39
C SER A 20 6.21 1.43 3.03
N LEU A 21 5.87 0.82 4.17
CA LEU A 21 4.66 1.10 4.94
C LEU A 21 5.02 1.86 6.22
N GLY A 22 4.57 3.12 6.29
CA GLY A 22 4.61 3.96 7.50
C GLY A 22 3.25 4.06 8.19
N ILE A 23 2.32 3.17 7.87
CA ILE A 23 0.95 3.10 8.39
C ILE A 23 0.57 1.64 8.65
N PRO A 24 -0.28 1.36 9.64
CA PRO A 24 -0.74 0.01 9.90
C PRO A 24 -1.61 -0.46 8.73
N VAL A 25 -1.22 -1.59 8.15
CA VAL A 25 -1.95 -2.29 7.08
C VAL A 25 -1.98 -3.77 7.45
N THR A 26 -3.15 -4.38 7.37
CA THR A 26 -3.29 -5.84 7.46
C THR A 26 -3.00 -6.41 6.08
N ILE A 27 -1.87 -7.11 5.92
CA ILE A 27 -1.54 -7.76 4.65
C ILE A 27 -2.48 -8.94 4.43
N GLU A 28 -3.07 -9.00 3.24
CA GLU A 28 -3.86 -10.14 2.79
C GLU A 28 -3.10 -10.85 1.67
N GLY A 29 -2.52 -11.99 1.99
CA GLY A 29 -1.70 -12.76 1.06
C GLY A 29 -0.21 -12.39 1.14
N THR A 30 0.39 -12.01 0.01
CA THR A 30 1.84 -11.89 -0.10
C THR A 30 2.29 -10.44 0.02
N PHE A 31 3.30 -10.20 0.85
CA PHE A 31 4.05 -8.95 0.87
C PHE A 31 5.44 -9.22 0.28
N LYS A 32 5.74 -8.58 -0.85
CA LYS A 32 7.06 -8.59 -1.48
C LYS A 32 7.63 -7.19 -1.47
N ASN A 33 8.93 -7.08 -1.72
CA ASN A 33 9.60 -5.79 -1.84
C ASN A 33 8.94 -4.88 -2.90
N SER A 34 8.45 -5.48 -3.98
CA SER A 34 7.91 -4.77 -5.14
C SER A 34 6.40 -4.87 -5.32
N GLU A 35 5.68 -5.57 -4.43
CA GLU A 35 4.25 -5.85 -4.57
C GLU A 35 3.62 -6.04 -3.19
N MET A 36 2.49 -5.39 -2.92
CA MET A 36 1.76 -5.54 -1.67
C MET A 36 0.24 -5.47 -1.85
N HIS A 37 -0.45 -6.34 -1.14
CA HIS A 37 -1.90 -6.41 -1.09
C HIS A 37 -2.34 -6.41 0.37
N GLY A 38 -3.25 -5.52 0.75
CA GLY A 38 -3.69 -5.45 2.14
C GLY A 38 -4.84 -4.49 2.39
N LYS A 39 -5.26 -4.41 3.64
CA LYS A 39 -6.38 -3.59 4.10
C LYS A 39 -5.92 -2.60 5.14
N MET A 40 -6.35 -1.35 4.97
CA MET A 40 -6.25 -0.32 5.98
C MET A 40 -7.59 -0.14 6.69
N ASN A 41 -7.58 -0.08 8.03
CA ASN A 41 -8.75 0.22 8.87
C ASN A 41 -10.00 -0.66 8.61
N GLY A 42 -9.80 -1.92 8.22
CA GLY A 42 -10.90 -2.85 7.90
C GLY A 42 -11.15 -3.03 6.40
N GLY A 43 -10.44 -2.31 5.54
CA GLY A 43 -10.61 -2.38 4.09
C GLY A 43 -11.70 -1.44 3.59
N GLY A 44 -12.04 -1.51 2.30
CA GLY A 44 -13.05 -0.64 1.70
C GLY A 44 -12.90 -0.55 0.18
N GLN A 45 -13.10 0.66 -0.36
CA GLN A 45 -12.86 0.90 -1.78
C GLN A 45 -11.39 0.63 -2.16
N PRO A 46 -11.13 0.09 -3.36
CA PRO A 46 -9.77 -0.20 -3.78
C PRO A 46 -8.97 1.08 -4.04
N LEU A 47 -7.72 1.08 -3.60
CA LEU A 47 -6.68 2.05 -3.91
C LEU A 47 -5.54 1.33 -4.61
N THR A 48 -5.40 1.55 -5.91
CA THR A 48 -4.33 0.97 -6.74
C THR A 48 -3.22 1.97 -6.97
N ILE A 49 -1.97 1.55 -6.75
CA ILE A 49 -0.78 2.38 -6.92
C ILE A 49 0.23 1.60 -7.76
N HIS A 50 0.72 2.20 -8.84
CA HIS A 50 1.68 1.55 -9.72
C HIS A 50 2.79 2.51 -10.15
N THR A 51 4.01 2.01 -10.24
CA THR A 51 5.16 2.70 -10.82
C THR A 51 6.15 1.71 -11.42
N GLY A 52 6.96 2.14 -12.39
CA GLY A 52 8.03 1.33 -12.98
C GLY A 52 9.31 1.41 -12.15
N ASP A 53 9.95 2.58 -12.16
CA ASP A 53 11.30 2.75 -11.60
C ASP A 53 11.30 3.35 -10.19
N GLY A 54 10.15 3.90 -9.74
CA GLY A 54 10.04 4.65 -8.49
C GLY A 54 9.72 3.77 -7.28
N SER A 55 10.03 4.23 -6.08
CA SER A 55 9.57 3.59 -4.84
C SER A 55 8.19 4.09 -4.41
N ILE A 56 7.42 3.22 -3.77
CA ILE A 56 6.13 3.59 -3.17
C ILE A 56 6.30 3.71 -1.65
N ARG A 57 5.95 4.88 -1.11
CA ARG A 57 5.93 5.10 0.34
C ARG A 57 4.55 5.50 0.81
N LEU A 58 3.92 4.61 1.56
CA LEU A 58 2.64 4.85 2.19
C LEU A 58 2.85 5.40 3.59
N SER A 59 2.24 6.55 3.89
CA SER A 59 2.45 7.31 5.12
C SER A 59 1.17 8.01 5.53
N LYS A 60 1.02 8.22 6.85
CA LYS A 60 -0.09 8.94 7.45
C LYS A 60 0.08 10.45 7.21
N SER A 61 -0.99 11.11 6.81
CA SER A 61 -1.07 12.58 6.76
C SER A 61 -1.12 13.19 8.16
#